data_AF-A0A8J6F7V7-F1
#
_entry.id   AF-A0A8J6F7V7-F1
#
_cell.length_a   1.000
_cell.length_b   1.000
_cell.length_c   1.000
_cell.angle_alpha   90.00
_cell.angle_beta   90.00
_cell.angle_gamma   90.00
#
_symmetry.space_group_name_H-M   'P 1'
#
loop_
_entity.id
_entity.type
_entity.pdbx_description
1 polymer ?
#
loop_
_entity_poly.entity_id
_entity_poly.type
_entity_poly.pdbx_seq_one_letter_code
_entity_poly.pdbx_strand_id
1 'polypeptide(L)'
;MRLETLPSDAQDITCTGDLQCNSSDAFCIFGDLEKAEFPVLVPTDIRAKTVKRCDPTGCRLRVQVTMDMSVMFISDLSDEIGSDSSLCANLFILREVPSSHLCSFVRVSLPPSSIPRRTGASNSIKVGTIVYNSINARPGNEWYITSYTHPRYNEELNVHHKLPGCTELDPKEKILECEAPSLEVFYNSSNVSVRVVNGTSARNTTLRVFYKARHKRNDRTHFLVSIGVKYGII
;
A
#
# COMPACT_ATOMS: atom_id res chain seq x y z
N MET A 1 -15.22 -7.68 -1.74
CA MET A 1 -14.89 -6.25 -1.95
C MET A 1 -14.45 -6.05 -3.39
N ARG A 2 -14.93 -4.99 -4.07
CA ARG A 2 -14.50 -4.63 -5.43
C ARG A 2 -13.39 -3.56 -5.36
N LEU A 3 -12.30 -3.76 -6.10
CA LEU A 3 -11.14 -2.86 -6.07
C LEU A 3 -11.14 -1.90 -7.27
N GLU A 4 -10.60 -0.70 -7.04
CA GLU A 4 -10.31 0.23 -8.13
C GLU A 4 -9.09 -0.28 -8.92
N THR A 5 -9.19 -0.19 -10.25
CA THR A 5 -8.12 -0.60 -11.16
C THR A 5 -7.27 0.60 -11.54
N LEU A 6 -5.97 0.53 -11.26
CA LEU A 6 -5.01 1.49 -11.79
C LEU A 6 -4.82 1.27 -13.30
N PRO A 7 -4.71 2.36 -14.09
CA PRO A 7 -4.30 2.28 -15.49
C PRO A 7 -2.99 1.50 -15.65
N SER A 8 -2.85 0.77 -16.76
CA SER A 8 -1.65 -0.03 -17.05
C SER A 8 -0.40 0.82 -17.20
N ASP A 9 -0.56 2.05 -17.68
CA ASP A 9 0.46 3.08 -17.90
C ASP A 9 0.56 4.08 -16.74
N ALA A 10 -0.15 3.84 -15.62
CA ALA A 10 -0.14 4.75 -14.49
C ALA A 10 1.28 4.92 -13.96
N GLN A 11 1.74 6.18 -13.94
CA GLN A 11 3.01 6.54 -13.34
C GLN A 11 3.05 6.11 -11.87
N ASP A 12 4.24 5.74 -11.45
CA ASP A 12 4.51 5.30 -10.09
C ASP A 12 4.36 6.44 -9.08
N ILE A 13 4.56 7.68 -9.53
CA ILE A 13 4.28 8.88 -8.77
C ILE A 13 3.61 9.94 -9.63
N THR A 14 2.59 10.61 -9.09
CA THR A 14 1.93 11.74 -9.73
C THR A 14 1.71 12.86 -8.73
N CYS A 15 1.71 14.10 -9.23
CA CYS A 15 1.56 15.29 -8.41
C CYS A 15 0.55 16.27 -9.01
N THR A 16 -0.11 17.03 -8.14
CA THR A 16 -1.15 18.01 -8.49
C THR A 16 -0.84 19.37 -7.90
N GLY A 17 -1.50 20.43 -8.37
CA GLY A 17 -1.36 21.78 -7.82
C GLY A 17 0.01 22.41 -8.12
N ASP A 18 0.43 22.35 -9.39
CA ASP A 18 1.73 22.82 -9.90
C ASP A 18 2.98 22.17 -9.27
N LEU A 19 2.79 21.23 -8.34
CA LEU A 19 3.87 20.43 -7.78
C LEU A 19 4.53 19.58 -8.87
N GLN A 20 5.86 19.63 -8.89
CA GLN A 20 6.69 18.76 -9.71
C GLN A 20 7.33 17.71 -8.83
N CYS A 21 7.30 16.46 -9.26
CA CYS A 21 7.78 15.35 -8.46
C CYS A 21 8.71 14.46 -9.26
N ASN A 22 9.83 14.10 -8.64
CA ASN A 22 10.79 13.16 -9.19
C ASN A 22 11.15 12.12 -8.13
N SER A 23 10.81 10.87 -8.40
CA SER A 23 11.20 9.74 -7.54
C SER A 23 12.64 9.33 -7.85
N SER A 24 13.45 9.12 -6.81
CA SER A 24 14.78 8.52 -6.95
C SER A 24 15.07 7.62 -5.76
N ASP A 25 16.09 6.77 -5.90
CA ASP A 25 16.49 5.86 -4.84
C ASP A 25 17.32 6.61 -3.79
N ALA A 26 16.89 6.53 -2.53
CA ALA A 26 17.64 7.04 -1.38
C ALA A 26 17.29 6.24 -0.12
N PHE A 27 18.17 6.32 0.87
CA PHE A 27 17.97 5.75 2.20
C PHE A 27 17.19 6.73 3.08
N CYS A 28 16.24 6.21 3.87
CA CYS A 28 15.50 7.03 4.83
C CYS A 28 16.43 7.44 5.96
N ILE A 29 16.53 8.73 6.20
CA ILE A 29 17.32 9.30 7.29
C ILE A 29 16.34 9.92 8.28
N PHE A 30 16.24 9.33 9.46
CA PHE A 30 15.52 9.92 10.56
C PHE A 30 16.34 11.05 11.16
N GLY A 31 15.72 12.21 11.29
CA GLY A 31 16.30 13.39 11.89
C GLY A 31 15.36 13.99 12.94
N ASP A 32 15.93 14.83 13.79
CA ASP A 32 15.17 15.60 14.77
C ASP A 32 14.29 16.65 14.07
N LEU A 33 13.33 17.19 14.83
CA LEU A 33 12.58 18.35 14.36
C LEU A 33 13.52 19.56 14.27
N GLU A 34 13.51 20.21 13.12
CA GLU A 34 14.25 21.43 12.86
C GLU A 34 13.31 22.62 12.75
N LYS A 35 13.78 23.79 13.21
CA LYS A 35 13.05 25.03 13.04
C LYS A 35 13.35 25.57 11.64
N ALA A 36 12.32 25.72 10.81
CA ALA A 36 12.47 26.37 9.52
C ALA A 36 12.83 27.86 9.69
N GLU A 37 13.69 28.37 8.82
CA GLU A 37 14.04 29.80 8.72
C GLU A 37 13.26 30.52 7.61
N PHE A 38 12.84 29.78 6.57
CA PHE A 38 12.03 30.26 5.46
C PHE A 38 10.80 29.36 5.27
N PRO A 39 9.77 29.79 4.51
CA PRO A 39 8.63 28.94 4.20
C PRO A 39 9.07 27.63 3.54
N VAL A 40 8.50 26.51 3.99
CA VAL A 40 8.90 25.16 3.58
C VAL A 40 7.71 24.34 3.12
N LEU A 41 7.96 23.40 2.21
CA LEU A 41 6.97 22.39 1.83
C LEU A 41 7.00 21.27 2.87
N VAL A 42 5.84 20.93 3.42
CA VAL A 42 5.65 19.84 4.37
C VAL A 42 4.43 19.00 4.01
N PRO A 43 4.47 17.67 4.24
CA PRO A 43 3.27 16.86 4.18
C PRO A 43 2.37 17.20 5.38
N THR A 44 1.06 17.30 5.15
CA THR A 44 0.08 17.66 6.18
C THR A 44 -1.04 16.64 6.37
N ASP A 45 -1.25 15.76 5.39
CA ASP A 45 -2.14 14.61 5.54
C ASP A 45 -1.62 13.40 4.76
N ILE A 46 -1.91 12.19 5.24
CA ILE A 46 -1.54 10.93 4.59
C ILE A 46 -2.72 9.95 4.60
N ARG A 47 -2.97 9.35 3.45
CA ARG A 47 -4.05 8.37 3.25
C ARG A 47 -3.53 7.20 2.44
N ALA A 48 -4.03 6.00 2.70
CA ALA A 48 -3.69 4.80 1.95
C ALA A 48 -4.95 4.10 1.44
N LYS A 49 -4.86 3.52 0.24
CA LYS A 49 -5.95 2.77 -0.38
C LYS A 49 -5.43 1.52 -1.06
N THR A 50 -6.15 0.41 -0.90
CA THR A 50 -5.91 -0.80 -1.69
C THR A 50 -6.52 -0.64 -3.08
N VAL A 51 -5.70 -0.83 -4.09
CA VAL A 51 -6.08 -0.82 -5.51
C VAL A 51 -5.50 -2.06 -6.18
N LYS A 52 -5.81 -2.27 -7.46
CA LYS A 52 -5.20 -3.35 -8.24
C LYS A 52 -4.58 -2.83 -9.52
N ARG A 53 -3.50 -3.49 -9.96
CA ARG A 53 -2.94 -3.32 -11.30
C ARG A 53 -3.06 -4.65 -12.02
N CYS A 54 -3.63 -4.63 -13.22
CA CYS A 54 -3.89 -5.83 -14.00
C CYS A 54 -3.05 -5.82 -15.27
N ASP A 55 -2.56 -7.01 -15.61
CA ASP A 55 -1.90 -7.32 -16.87
C ASP A 55 -2.65 -8.49 -17.54
N PRO A 56 -2.24 -8.94 -18.75
CA PRO A 56 -2.91 -10.05 -19.43
C PRO A 56 -2.94 -11.37 -18.64
N THR A 57 -2.01 -11.56 -17.69
CA THR A 57 -1.92 -12.79 -16.88
C THR A 57 -2.82 -12.76 -15.65
N GLY A 58 -3.14 -11.59 -15.13
CA GLY A 58 -4.03 -11.41 -13.99
C GLY A 58 -3.83 -10.08 -13.30
N CYS A 59 -4.38 -9.95 -12.10
CA CYS A 59 -4.28 -8.73 -11.31
C CYS A 59 -3.41 -8.95 -10.06
N ARG A 60 -2.72 -7.90 -9.61
CA ARG A 60 -1.99 -7.88 -8.34
C ARG A 60 -2.45 -6.71 -7.49
N LEU A 61 -2.42 -6.91 -6.18
CA LEU A 61 -2.74 -5.83 -5.24
C LEU A 61 -1.63 -4.78 -5.21
N ARG A 62 -2.05 -3.53 -5.12
CA ARG A 62 -1.20 -2.36 -4.92
C ARG A 62 -1.74 -1.54 -3.77
N VAL A 63 -0.87 -0.82 -3.08
CA VAL A 63 -1.28 0.26 -2.17
C VAL A 63 -0.94 1.58 -2.84
N GLN A 64 -1.97 2.40 -3.00
CA GLN A 64 -1.83 3.80 -3.38
C GLN A 64 -1.74 4.64 -2.10
N VAL A 65 -0.67 5.42 -1.97
CA VAL A 65 -0.47 6.36 -0.86
C VAL A 65 -0.64 7.77 -1.38
N THR A 66 -1.53 8.53 -0.74
CA THR A 66 -1.86 9.89 -1.11
C THR A 66 -1.46 10.81 0.03
N MET A 67 -0.65 11.83 -0.27
CA MET A 67 -0.20 12.81 0.72
C MET A 67 -0.57 14.22 0.27
N ASP A 68 -1.15 15.00 1.16
CA ASP A 68 -1.38 16.41 0.91
C ASP A 68 -0.14 17.20 1.30
N MET A 69 0.29 18.08 0.41
CA MET A 69 1.45 18.96 0.62
C MET A 69 0.97 20.38 0.85
N SER A 70 1.58 21.01 1.85
CA SER A 70 1.31 22.40 2.21
C SER A 70 2.59 23.21 2.29
N VAL A 71 2.47 24.50 2.00
CA VAL A 71 3.50 25.49 2.36
C VAL A 71 3.24 25.90 3.80
N MET A 72 4.23 25.69 4.67
CA MET A 72 4.23 26.15 6.06
C MET A 72 4.98 27.47 6.15
N PHE A 73 4.33 28.49 6.69
CA PHE A 73 4.90 29.82 6.88
C PHE A 73 5.40 30.00 8.31
N ILE A 74 6.53 30.66 8.45
CA ILE A 74 7.06 31.08 9.75
C ILE A 74 6.49 32.47 10.05
N SER A 75 6.14 32.71 11.33
CA SER A 75 5.41 33.90 11.78
C SER A 75 6.12 35.23 11.52
N ASP A 76 7.45 35.24 11.36
CA ASP A 76 8.24 36.47 11.49
C ASP A 76 9.00 36.85 10.20
N LEU A 77 8.96 36.02 9.14
CA LEU A 77 9.82 36.15 7.94
C LEU A 77 9.08 35.91 6.60
N SER A 78 7.74 35.80 6.61
CA SER A 78 6.97 35.32 5.45
C SER A 78 6.93 36.24 4.24
N ASP A 79 7.45 37.46 4.34
CA ASP A 79 7.38 38.48 3.28
C ASP A 79 8.67 38.57 2.43
N GLU A 80 9.72 37.82 2.77
CA GLU A 80 11.03 37.87 2.08
C GLU A 80 11.41 36.56 1.35
N ILE A 81 10.45 35.81 0.80
CA ILE A 81 10.82 34.84 -0.24
C ILE A 81 11.19 35.66 -1.48
N GLY A 82 12.47 35.65 -1.86
CA GLY A 82 12.91 36.21 -3.14
C GLY A 82 12.03 35.64 -4.25
N SER A 83 11.36 36.50 -5.01
CA SER A 83 10.21 36.17 -5.89
C SER A 83 10.47 35.10 -6.96
N ASP A 84 11.72 34.62 -7.07
CA ASP A 84 12.21 33.83 -8.18
C ASP A 84 12.71 32.43 -7.74
N SER A 85 12.68 32.08 -6.44
CA SER A 85 13.13 30.76 -5.96
C SER A 85 11.98 29.78 -5.75
N SER A 86 12.11 28.56 -6.29
CA SER A 86 11.16 27.47 -6.05
C SER A 86 11.34 26.89 -4.65
N LEU A 87 10.24 26.47 -4.03
CA LEU A 87 10.32 25.68 -2.79
C LEU A 87 10.58 24.23 -3.15
N CYS A 88 11.54 23.61 -2.48
CA CYS A 88 11.89 22.21 -2.69
C CYS A 88 11.79 21.45 -1.37
N ALA A 89 11.31 20.21 -1.43
CA ALA A 89 11.30 19.28 -0.32
C ALA A 89 11.77 17.90 -0.74
N ASN A 90 12.49 17.27 0.18
CA ASN A 90 12.92 15.89 0.11
C ASN A 90 11.95 15.07 0.95
N LEU A 91 11.00 14.40 0.32
CA LEU A 91 9.95 13.63 0.99
C LEU A 91 10.35 12.15 1.06
N PHE A 92 10.31 11.60 2.26
CA PHE A 92 10.54 10.19 2.53
C PHE A 92 9.23 9.48 2.85
N ILE A 93 9.09 8.26 2.34
CA ILE A 93 7.96 7.37 2.59
C ILE A 93 8.56 6.06 3.11
N LEU A 94 8.48 5.84 4.42
CA LEU A 94 8.86 4.58 5.04
C LEU A 94 7.66 3.64 5.11
N ARG A 95 7.90 2.38 4.76
CA ARG A 95 6.91 1.31 4.87
C ARG A 95 7.45 0.22 5.77
N GLU A 96 6.71 -0.07 6.81
CA GLU A 96 6.98 -1.18 7.70
C GLU A 96 5.99 -2.31 7.40
N VAL A 97 6.54 -3.44 7.00
CA VAL A 97 5.80 -4.68 6.83
C VAL A 97 6.42 -5.74 7.74
N PRO A 98 5.68 -6.79 8.17
CA PRO A 98 6.13 -7.72 9.22
C PRO A 98 7.52 -8.38 9.00
N SER A 99 8.05 -8.34 7.78
CA SER A 99 9.31 -8.98 7.40
C SER A 99 10.36 -8.04 6.79
N SER A 100 10.09 -6.73 6.65
CA SER A 100 11.02 -5.79 6.02
C SER A 100 10.63 -4.33 6.23
N HIS A 101 11.61 -3.43 6.20
CA HIS A 101 11.39 -2.00 6.05
C HIS A 101 11.81 -1.56 4.65
N LEU A 102 10.97 -0.81 3.96
CA LEU A 102 11.26 -0.29 2.62
C LEU A 102 11.11 1.23 2.62
N CYS A 103 12.14 1.91 2.15
CA CYS A 103 12.14 3.36 2.00
C CYS A 103 11.90 3.75 0.53
N SER A 104 11.16 4.83 0.32
CA SER A 104 11.06 5.49 -0.97
C SER A 104 11.26 6.98 -0.80
N PHE A 105 11.88 7.61 -1.79
CA PHE A 105 12.24 9.02 -1.76
C PHE A 105 11.69 9.76 -2.97
N VAL A 106 11.17 10.96 -2.71
CA VAL A 106 10.55 11.83 -3.69
C VAL A 106 11.09 13.24 -3.50
N ARG A 107 11.70 13.79 -4.54
CA ARG A 107 11.97 15.23 -4.61
C ARG A 107 10.72 15.93 -5.12
N VAL A 108 10.25 16.89 -4.35
CA VAL A 108 9.06 17.70 -4.64
C VAL A 108 9.50 19.14 -4.81
N SER A 109 9.03 19.82 -5.85
CA SER A 109 9.23 21.26 -6.00
C SER A 109 7.92 21.98 -6.33
N LEU A 110 7.79 23.19 -5.81
CA LEU A 110 6.72 24.13 -6.10
C LEU A 110 7.34 25.36 -6.78
N PRO A 111 6.91 25.71 -8.00
CA PRO A 111 7.46 26.84 -8.73
C PRO A 111 7.13 28.18 -8.02
N PRO A 112 7.95 29.23 -8.20
CA PRO A 112 7.77 30.51 -7.51
C PRO A 112 6.39 31.14 -7.73
N SER A 113 5.85 31.02 -8.95
CA SER A 113 4.53 31.53 -9.34
C SER A 113 3.36 30.92 -8.57
N SER A 114 3.55 29.74 -7.98
CA SER A 114 2.52 28.97 -7.30
C SER A 114 2.69 28.95 -5.79
N ILE A 115 3.71 29.66 -5.25
CA ILE A 115 3.89 29.83 -3.81
C ILE A 115 2.79 30.77 -3.31
N PRO A 116 1.88 30.30 -2.42
CA PRO A 116 0.83 31.15 -1.90
C PRO A 116 1.42 32.23 -1.01
N ARG A 117 0.76 33.39 -0.96
CA ARG A 117 1.02 34.39 0.09
C ARG A 117 0.26 34.00 1.34
N ARG A 118 0.88 34.23 2.50
CA ARG A 118 0.21 34.03 3.78
C ARG A 118 -1.01 34.96 3.84
N THR A 119 -2.20 34.38 3.88
CA THR A 119 -3.45 35.13 4.05
C THR A 119 -4.17 34.62 5.29
N GLY A 120 -4.24 35.44 6.33
CA GLY A 120 -4.93 35.13 7.59
C GLY A 120 -4.09 34.36 8.62
N ALA A 121 -4.79 33.66 9.52
CA ALA A 121 -4.23 33.08 10.74
C ALA A 121 -3.63 31.67 10.57
N SER A 122 -3.91 30.98 9.45
CA SER A 122 -3.35 29.65 9.23
C SER A 122 -1.85 29.72 8.95
N ASN A 123 -1.07 28.91 9.65
CA ASN A 123 0.37 28.79 9.43
C ASN A 123 0.72 27.86 8.26
N SER A 124 -0.27 27.19 7.65
CA SER A 124 -0.05 26.31 6.50
C SER A 124 -1.16 26.44 5.45
N ILE A 125 -0.79 26.42 4.18
CA ILE A 125 -1.72 26.44 3.04
C ILE A 125 -1.43 25.23 2.14
N LYS A 126 -2.45 24.41 1.90
CA LYS A 126 -2.35 23.26 0.98
C LYS A 126 -2.11 23.76 -0.44
N VAL A 127 -1.06 23.24 -1.07
CA VAL A 127 -0.67 23.59 -2.45
C VAL A 127 -0.89 22.47 -3.44
N GLY A 128 -0.96 21.23 -2.99
CA GLY A 128 -1.18 20.10 -3.89
C GLY A 128 -1.22 18.77 -3.18
N THR A 129 -1.19 17.71 -3.98
CA THR A 129 -1.23 16.34 -3.51
C THR A 129 -0.23 15.50 -4.29
N ILE A 130 0.41 14.55 -3.61
CA ILE A 130 1.30 13.54 -4.17
C ILE A 130 0.60 12.20 -4.07
N VAL A 131 0.55 11.44 -5.17
CA VAL A 131 0.00 10.09 -5.21
C VAL A 131 1.09 9.12 -5.63
N TYR A 132 1.35 8.12 -4.79
CA TYR A 132 2.37 7.11 -4.99
C TYR A 132 1.74 5.73 -5.19
N ASN A 133 1.91 5.14 -6.38
CA ASN A 133 1.21 3.94 -6.86
C ASN A 133 2.10 2.68 -6.92
N SER A 134 3.40 2.79 -6.63
CA SER A 134 4.37 1.72 -6.97
C SER A 134 4.41 0.55 -5.99
N ILE A 135 3.56 0.50 -4.96
CA ILE A 135 3.78 -0.47 -3.88
C ILE A 135 3.05 -1.79 -4.10
N ASN A 136 3.80 -2.86 -4.37
CA ASN A 136 3.27 -4.23 -4.42
C ASN A 136 2.79 -4.68 -3.05
N ALA A 137 1.58 -5.23 -3.00
CA ALA A 137 0.95 -5.65 -1.76
C ALA A 137 0.57 -7.13 -1.79
N ARG A 138 0.61 -7.78 -0.62
CA ARG A 138 0.15 -9.17 -0.45
C ARG A 138 -1.18 -9.17 0.31
N PRO A 139 -2.16 -9.99 -0.11
CA PRO A 139 -3.45 -10.09 0.59
C PRO A 139 -3.27 -10.43 2.07
N GLY A 140 -4.06 -9.79 2.95
CA GLY A 140 -4.07 -10.04 4.39
C GLY A 140 -2.90 -9.45 5.19
N ASN A 141 -1.96 -8.75 4.57
CA ASN A 141 -0.89 -8.05 5.28
C ASN A 141 -1.39 -6.75 5.93
N GLU A 142 -0.68 -6.28 6.95
CA GLU A 142 -0.91 -4.99 7.60
C GLU A 142 0.36 -4.14 7.50
N TRP A 143 0.19 -2.87 7.13
CA TRP A 143 1.31 -1.95 6.86
C TRP A 143 1.21 -0.71 7.75
N TYR A 144 2.35 -0.27 8.24
CA TYR A 144 2.51 1.04 8.85
C TYR A 144 3.33 1.90 7.89
N ILE A 145 2.74 3.01 7.45
CA ILE A 145 3.34 3.90 6.46
C ILE A 145 3.58 5.25 7.12
N THR A 146 4.83 5.68 7.10
CA THR A 146 5.29 6.92 7.70
C THR A 146 5.83 7.85 6.62
N SER A 147 5.51 9.14 6.71
CA SER A 147 5.96 10.15 5.76
C SER A 147 6.44 11.42 6.45
N TYR A 148 7.57 11.95 5.98
CA TYR A 148 8.22 13.14 6.52
C TYR A 148 9.16 13.79 5.51
N THR A 149 9.56 15.03 5.76
CA THR A 149 10.58 15.73 4.97
C THR A 149 11.96 15.61 5.60
N HIS A 150 13.00 15.80 4.79
CA HIS A 150 14.37 16.01 5.27
C HIS A 150 14.94 17.35 4.76
N PRO A 151 15.27 18.31 5.63
CA PRO A 151 15.09 18.27 7.09
C PRO A 151 13.64 18.15 7.53
N ARG A 152 13.42 17.71 8.77
CA ARG A 152 12.09 17.44 9.31
C ARG A 152 11.57 18.68 10.03
N TYR A 153 10.66 19.41 9.37
CA TYR A 153 10.10 20.65 9.92
C TYR A 153 8.74 20.48 10.61
N ASN A 154 8.13 19.30 10.47
CA ASN A 154 6.87 18.94 11.08
C ASN A 154 6.89 17.49 11.56
N GLU A 155 5.94 17.13 12.42
CA GLU A 155 5.81 15.76 12.89
C GLU A 155 5.54 14.78 11.74
N GLU A 156 5.96 13.55 11.96
CA GLU A 156 5.79 12.48 10.99
C GLU A 156 4.31 12.15 10.82
N LEU A 157 3.88 12.02 9.56
CA LEU A 157 2.56 11.53 9.26
C LEU A 157 2.58 10.01 9.25
N ASN A 158 1.57 9.40 9.86
CA ASN A 158 1.48 7.95 10.00
C ASN A 158 0.09 7.46 9.59
N VAL A 159 0.05 6.39 8.79
CA VAL A 159 -1.18 5.66 8.48
C VAL A 159 -0.98 4.17 8.64
N HIS A 160 -1.89 3.54 9.38
CA HIS A 160 -2.00 2.09 9.46
C HIS A 160 -3.00 1.60 8.40
N HIS A 161 -2.57 0.70 7.52
CA HIS A 161 -3.37 0.22 6.41
C HIS A 161 -3.44 -1.31 6.41
N LYS A 162 -4.66 -1.85 6.48
CA LYS A 162 -4.91 -3.29 6.41
C LYS A 162 -5.29 -3.71 4.99
N LEU A 163 -4.61 -4.71 4.47
CA LEU A 163 -4.90 -5.27 3.15
C LEU A 163 -5.97 -6.36 3.29
N PRO A 164 -6.98 -6.38 2.40
CA PRO A 164 -8.00 -7.42 2.41
C PRO A 164 -7.37 -8.79 2.16
N GLY A 165 -7.85 -9.80 2.89
CA GLY A 165 -7.50 -11.20 2.63
C GLY A 165 -8.18 -11.73 1.36
N CYS A 166 -7.71 -12.87 0.87
CA CYS A 166 -8.28 -13.52 -0.32
C CYS A 166 -9.75 -13.92 -0.16
N THR A 167 -10.23 -14.12 1.06
CA THR A 167 -11.64 -14.40 1.36
C THR A 167 -12.53 -13.17 1.29
N GLU A 168 -11.95 -11.97 1.40
CA GLU A 168 -12.67 -10.69 1.39
C GLU A 168 -12.74 -10.07 -0.01
N LEU A 169 -11.91 -10.56 -0.94
CA LEU A 169 -11.83 -10.13 -2.32
C LEU A 169 -12.87 -10.86 -3.19
N ASP A 170 -13.45 -10.15 -4.16
CA ASP A 170 -14.33 -10.79 -5.14
C ASP A 170 -13.48 -11.70 -6.05
N PRO A 171 -13.82 -12.99 -6.23
CA PRO A 171 -13.10 -13.90 -7.12
C PRO A 171 -12.95 -13.37 -8.56
N LYS A 172 -13.88 -12.51 -9.02
CA LYS A 172 -13.82 -11.85 -10.33
C LYS A 172 -12.66 -10.86 -10.46
N GLU A 173 -12.04 -10.46 -9.34
CA GLU A 173 -10.86 -9.58 -9.33
C GLU A 173 -9.61 -10.25 -9.90
N LYS A 174 -9.59 -11.60 -10.00
CA LYS A 174 -8.46 -12.39 -10.56
C LYS A 174 -7.11 -12.00 -9.96
N ILE A 175 -7.07 -11.86 -8.63
CA ILE A 175 -5.83 -11.56 -7.90
C ILE A 175 -4.95 -12.81 -7.91
N LEU A 176 -3.78 -12.73 -8.54
CA LEU A 176 -2.86 -13.84 -8.76
C LEU A 176 -2.39 -14.50 -7.46
N GLU A 177 -2.20 -13.71 -6.41
CA GLU A 177 -1.82 -14.20 -5.09
C GLU A 177 -2.94 -15.00 -4.40
N CYS A 178 -4.19 -14.83 -4.84
CA CYS A 178 -5.36 -15.53 -4.32
C CYS A 178 -5.78 -16.73 -5.16
N GLU A 179 -5.13 -16.96 -6.30
CA GLU A 179 -5.39 -18.15 -7.10
C GLU A 179 -4.97 -19.40 -6.33
N ALA A 180 -5.96 -20.23 -6.07
CA ALA A 180 -5.87 -21.48 -5.33
C ALA A 180 -6.34 -22.62 -6.25
N PRO A 181 -5.59 -23.75 -6.36
CA PRO A 181 -6.13 -24.96 -6.95
C PRO A 181 -7.45 -25.36 -6.31
N SER A 182 -8.37 -25.77 -7.16
CA SER A 182 -9.64 -26.36 -6.76
C SER A 182 -9.45 -27.84 -6.42
N LEU A 183 -10.27 -28.34 -5.51
CA LEU A 183 -10.38 -29.77 -5.24
C LEU A 183 -11.68 -30.31 -5.80
N GLU A 184 -11.58 -31.32 -6.65
CA GLU A 184 -12.70 -32.14 -7.07
C GLU A 184 -12.62 -33.48 -6.34
N VAL A 185 -13.72 -33.87 -5.70
CA VAL A 185 -13.81 -35.16 -5.00
C VAL A 185 -14.81 -36.03 -5.74
N PHE A 186 -14.34 -37.15 -6.26
CA PHE A 186 -15.16 -38.17 -6.87
C PHE A 186 -15.28 -39.35 -5.91
N TYR A 187 -16.47 -39.91 -5.80
CA TYR A 187 -16.69 -41.10 -4.99
C TYR A 187 -17.62 -42.07 -5.73
N ASN A 188 -17.37 -43.36 -5.52
CA ASN A 188 -18.28 -44.43 -5.91
C ASN A 188 -18.46 -45.38 -4.71
N SER A 189 -19.02 -46.57 -4.95
CA SER A 189 -19.31 -47.55 -3.90
C SER A 189 -18.07 -48.13 -3.20
N SER A 190 -16.86 -47.97 -3.76
CA SER A 190 -15.63 -48.62 -3.28
C SER A 190 -14.43 -47.69 -3.16
N ASN A 191 -14.40 -46.60 -3.93
CA ASN A 191 -13.26 -45.71 -4.06
C ASN A 191 -13.67 -44.24 -3.93
N VAL A 192 -12.81 -43.46 -3.27
CA VAL A 192 -12.84 -42.00 -3.28
C VAL A 192 -11.56 -41.53 -3.96
N SER A 193 -11.69 -40.72 -5.00
CA SER A 193 -10.56 -40.08 -5.67
C SER A 193 -10.64 -38.57 -5.51
N VAL A 194 -9.50 -37.94 -5.22
CA VAL A 194 -9.38 -36.50 -5.05
C VAL A 194 -8.50 -36.00 -6.17
N ARG A 195 -9.03 -35.10 -6.99
CA ARG A 195 -8.30 -34.44 -8.07
C ARG A 195 -8.03 -33.00 -7.68
N VAL A 196 -6.77 -32.60 -7.80
CA VAL A 196 -6.37 -31.20 -7.72
C VAL A 196 -6.49 -30.61 -9.12
N VAL A 197 -7.30 -29.56 -9.27
CA VAL A 197 -7.57 -28.88 -10.54
C VAL A 197 -7.00 -27.47 -10.46
N ASN A 198 -6.48 -26.95 -11.58
CA ASN A 198 -5.79 -25.66 -11.64
C ASN A 198 -4.58 -25.55 -10.70
N GLY A 199 -3.94 -26.68 -10.38
CA GLY A 199 -2.64 -26.70 -9.72
C GLY A 199 -1.53 -26.33 -10.69
N THR A 200 -0.56 -25.53 -10.23
CA THR A 200 0.63 -25.20 -11.02
C THR A 200 1.79 -26.11 -10.61
N SER A 201 2.57 -26.61 -11.57
CA SER A 201 3.80 -27.37 -11.28
C SER A 201 4.90 -26.52 -10.62
N ALA A 202 4.75 -25.19 -10.66
CA ALA A 202 5.66 -24.23 -10.06
C ALA A 202 5.52 -24.12 -8.52
N ARG A 203 4.51 -24.74 -7.90
CA ARG A 203 4.27 -24.66 -6.45
C ARG A 203 4.09 -26.05 -5.85
N ASN A 204 4.81 -26.32 -4.77
CA ASN A 204 4.63 -27.54 -3.99
C ASN A 204 3.25 -27.51 -3.32
N THR A 205 2.35 -28.40 -3.79
CA THR A 205 0.99 -28.51 -3.26
C THR A 205 0.94 -29.69 -2.30
N THR A 206 0.63 -29.44 -1.03
CA THR A 206 0.43 -30.52 -0.05
C THR A 206 -1.06 -30.75 0.16
N LEU A 207 -1.54 -31.94 -0.24
CA LEU A 207 -2.87 -32.42 0.11
C LEU A 207 -2.82 -33.00 1.53
N ARG A 208 -3.64 -32.47 2.44
CA ARG A 208 -3.77 -33.02 3.78
C ARG A 208 -5.19 -33.51 4.01
N VAL A 209 -5.29 -34.78 4.40
CA VAL A 209 -6.55 -35.44 4.73
C VAL A 209 -6.60 -35.58 6.25
N PHE A 210 -7.63 -35.01 6.87
CA PHE A 210 -7.80 -35.07 8.32
C PHE A 210 -9.16 -35.66 8.68
N TYR A 211 -9.18 -36.42 9.78
CA TYR A 211 -10.40 -36.92 10.37
C TYR A 211 -10.87 -35.98 11.48
N LYS A 212 -12.16 -35.66 11.52
CA LYS A 212 -12.77 -34.95 12.64
C LYS A 212 -13.78 -35.85 13.34
N ALA A 213 -13.35 -36.52 14.41
CA ALA A 213 -14.26 -37.30 15.23
C ALA A 213 -15.20 -36.38 16.01
N ARG A 214 -16.52 -36.54 15.81
CA ARG A 214 -17.52 -35.97 16.73
C ARG A 214 -17.87 -37.04 17.75
N HIS A 215 -17.55 -36.81 19.02
CA HIS A 215 -18.14 -37.58 20.10
C HIS A 215 -19.63 -37.25 20.18
N LYS A 216 -20.50 -38.08 19.60
CA LYS A 216 -21.92 -38.12 19.96
C LYS A 216 -22.28 -39.49 20.51
N ARG A 217 -22.97 -39.45 21.66
CA ARG A 217 -23.27 -40.55 22.58
C ARG A 217 -24.29 -41.57 22.06
N ASN A 218 -24.71 -41.54 20.79
CA ASN A 218 -25.68 -42.48 20.23
C ASN A 218 -25.39 -42.79 18.75
N ASP A 219 -24.83 -43.98 18.55
CA ASP A 219 -25.07 -45.01 17.54
C ASP A 219 -25.12 -44.72 16.03
N ARG A 220 -24.70 -43.56 15.54
CA ARG A 220 -24.21 -43.45 14.14
C ARG A 220 -23.00 -42.52 14.08
N THR A 221 -21.82 -43.12 13.93
CA THR A 221 -20.57 -42.40 13.69
C THR A 221 -20.62 -41.80 12.29
N HIS A 222 -21.10 -40.55 12.18
CA HIS A 222 -20.94 -39.79 10.96
C HIS A 222 -19.49 -39.31 10.87
N PHE A 223 -18.75 -39.86 9.90
CA PHE A 223 -17.37 -39.47 9.64
C PHE A 223 -17.37 -38.23 8.75
N LEU A 224 -16.80 -37.12 9.25
CA LEU A 224 -16.50 -35.96 8.43
C LEU A 224 -15.02 -36.02 8.07
N VAL A 225 -14.72 -36.27 6.79
CA VAL A 225 -13.38 -36.15 6.24
C VAL A 225 -13.22 -34.72 5.74
N SER A 226 -12.25 -33.99 6.29
CA SER A 226 -11.92 -32.65 5.83
C SER A 226 -10.63 -32.74 5.01
N ILE A 227 -10.71 -32.28 3.77
CA ILE A 227 -9.58 -32.25 2.85
C ILE A 227 -9.16 -30.78 2.72
N GLY A 228 -7.91 -30.50 3.06
CA GLY A 228 -7.34 -29.16 2.97
C GLY A 228 -6.10 -29.16 2.08
N VAL A 229 -5.94 -28.10 1.30
CA VAL A 229 -4.69 -27.82 0.59
C VAL A 229 -3.90 -26.80 1.41
N LYS A 230 -2.65 -27.11 1.75
CA LYS A 230 -1.76 -26.14 2.41
C LYS A 230 -0.75 -25.59 1.40
N TYR A 231 -0.66 -24.27 1.36
CA TYR A 231 0.31 -23.51 0.56
C TYR A 231 1.60 -23.26 1.36
N GLY A 232 2.74 -23.44 0.71
CA GLY A 232 4.03 -22.91 1.15
C GLY A 232 4.61 -22.05 0.03
N ILE A 233 4.94 -20.80 0.33
CA ILE A 233 5.79 -19.97 -0.52
C ILE A 233 7.21 -20.26 -0.06
N ILE A 234 8.10 -20.71 -0.96
CA ILE A 234 9.54 -20.77 -0.69
C ILE A 234 10.07 -19.35 -0.68
#